data_AF-A0A7X9MLL2-F1
#
_entry.id   AF-A0A7X9MLL2-F1
#
_cell.length_a   1.000
_cell.length_b   1.000
_cell.length_c   1.000
_cell.angle_alpha   90.00
_cell.angle_beta   90.00
_cell.angle_gamma   90.00
#
_symmetry.space_group_name_H-M   'P 1'
#
loop_
_entity.id
_entity.type
_entity.pdbx_description
1 polymer ?
#
loop_
_entity_poly.entity_id
_entity_poly.type
_entity_poly.pdbx_seq_one_letter_code
_entity_poly.pdbx_strand_id
1 'polypeptide(L)'
;MNEPSTDPVAAAVAILDERWPLTVDEMAAALSDRGFGDVCTLETALELGDAFDDPRIMHLSDGRFVLPRNLLEGRIWTHRLTAGEISADAIELFDVMIPVCLPSADPAMRVVMPGEESFEARGLPGVAWARLGVLLFPEGFLSDTTLGDLIAVTCVGGELVVDLYPDQNAGRGSLGGWLADRAARLSDPEDALYPDTDLFVALADDKDLARDACLPLSEQLEGAGLVRDGFRLVRSGTVTSAPTGGYLVEVATDSFSRAFDLDTRSARGAMAFLALAGSLAVGSDSTTTLESHFAEPDDFAGLADARVARVCVDEALGRLGFDPVVVAAAAEQVLRRGPRRTRASALWIAGRAAQVGGDVDEAEHRYQLALAESPDWEPALEDLATIAAMRGDAARGLRLLERATGGTSHGMYPFLRRFEPVEHPELGRNDRCWCGSGRKYKVCHLGRSDASLSDRAVWLYAKASVVLDEPRWTGVRAELDVAAGTHVGESSVDRLVADVALFDAGAFDEFVDNWSALLPVDEGELALRWRGASLDGFVVEATDPGEGLTVRNVRTGTVSDVRDRTVSAVLDGATVALRLLPVDSELHNYGGVHVVPEQRREFVLDILERPEPAPSDLVRALTSE
;
A
#
# COMPACT_ATOMS: atom_id res chain seq x y z
N MET A 1 29.99 -21.30 15.57
CA MET A 1 29.23 -20.10 15.97
C MET A 1 29.33 -19.16 14.80
N ASN A 2 28.31 -19.17 13.94
CA ASN A 2 28.24 -18.25 12.80
C ASN A 2 27.91 -16.86 13.32
N GLU A 3 28.48 -15.82 12.70
CA GLU A 3 28.12 -14.43 12.97
C GLU A 3 26.60 -14.24 12.78
N PRO A 4 25.93 -13.43 13.62
CA PRO A 4 24.51 -13.14 13.42
C PRO A 4 24.32 -12.41 12.08
N SER A 5 23.45 -12.95 11.23
CA SER A 5 22.98 -12.29 10.01
C SER A 5 22.40 -10.91 10.37
N THR A 6 22.71 -9.87 9.59
CA THR A 6 22.05 -8.55 9.70
C THR A 6 20.75 -8.47 8.89
N ASP A 7 20.42 -9.52 8.15
CA ASP A 7 19.19 -9.64 7.37
C ASP A 7 18.12 -10.39 8.19
N PRO A 8 16.98 -9.76 8.52
CA PRO A 8 15.90 -10.36 9.29
C PRO A 8 15.26 -11.56 8.57
N VAL A 9 15.22 -11.55 7.23
CA VAL A 9 14.68 -12.67 6.45
C VAL A 9 15.60 -13.88 6.58
N ALA A 10 16.90 -13.72 6.34
CA ALA A 10 17.87 -14.81 6.54
C ALA A 10 17.88 -15.32 7.99
N ALA A 11 17.68 -14.45 8.98
CA ALA A 11 17.54 -14.86 10.37
C ALA A 11 16.26 -15.68 10.60
N ALA A 12 15.11 -15.23 10.10
CA ALA A 12 13.84 -15.94 10.20
C ALA A 12 13.89 -17.31 9.52
N VAL A 13 14.51 -17.40 8.33
CA VAL A 13 14.76 -18.68 7.65
C VAL A 13 15.58 -19.62 8.54
N ALA A 14 16.68 -19.13 9.13
CA ALA A 14 17.49 -19.95 10.04
C ALA A 14 16.74 -20.35 11.32
N ILE A 15 15.85 -19.49 11.84
CA ILE A 15 14.98 -19.84 12.98
C ILE A 15 14.05 -20.99 12.60
N LEU A 16 13.39 -20.89 11.44
CA LEU A 16 12.42 -21.88 10.99
C LEU A 16 13.05 -23.21 10.57
N ASP A 17 14.32 -23.22 10.17
CA ASP A 17 15.08 -24.46 9.96
C ASP A 17 15.34 -25.20 11.28
N GLU A 18 15.53 -24.46 12.38
CA GLU A 18 15.75 -25.02 13.71
C GLU A 18 14.42 -25.41 14.41
N ARG A 19 13.39 -24.58 14.28
CA ARG A 19 12.11 -24.70 14.99
C ARG A 19 10.96 -24.26 14.11
N TRP A 20 10.06 -25.17 13.79
CA TRP A 20 8.83 -24.90 13.04
C TRP A 20 7.71 -25.88 13.44
N PRO A 21 6.44 -25.49 13.25
CA PRO A 21 5.97 -24.13 12.93
C PRO A 21 6.16 -23.17 14.12
N LEU A 22 6.11 -21.86 13.89
CA LEU A 22 6.16 -20.84 14.96
C LEU A 22 4.98 -19.87 14.85
N THR A 23 4.40 -19.46 15.98
CA THR A 23 3.44 -18.35 16.00
C THR A 23 4.12 -17.00 15.77
N VAL A 24 3.32 -15.93 15.58
CA VAL A 24 3.80 -14.54 15.54
C VAL A 24 4.67 -14.22 16.76
N ASP A 25 4.14 -14.42 17.98
CA ASP A 25 4.84 -14.13 19.24
C ASP A 25 6.17 -14.90 19.35
N GLU A 26 6.17 -16.18 18.97
CA GLU A 26 7.37 -17.04 19.02
C GLU A 26 8.44 -16.58 18.02
N MET A 27 8.02 -16.17 16.82
CA MET A 27 8.91 -15.62 15.80
C MET A 27 9.48 -14.27 16.23
N ALA A 28 8.63 -13.37 16.72
CA ALA A 28 9.04 -12.04 17.19
C ALA A 28 10.04 -12.13 18.35
N ALA A 29 9.76 -12.99 19.33
CA ALA A 29 10.69 -13.27 20.43
C ALA A 29 12.04 -13.81 19.91
N ALA A 30 12.01 -14.76 18.97
CA ALA A 30 13.24 -15.34 18.42
C ALA A 30 14.08 -14.36 17.58
N LEU A 31 13.43 -13.42 16.88
CA LEU A 31 14.11 -12.33 16.18
C LEU A 31 14.66 -11.27 17.15
N SER A 32 13.88 -10.91 18.17
CA SER A 32 14.31 -9.98 19.21
C SER A 32 15.54 -10.51 19.96
N ASP A 33 15.56 -11.81 20.31
CA ASP A 33 16.71 -12.49 20.92
C ASP A 33 17.98 -12.42 20.05
N ARG A 34 17.82 -12.25 18.73
CA ARG A 34 18.92 -12.07 17.76
C ARG A 34 19.27 -10.60 17.49
N GLY A 35 18.61 -9.66 18.17
CA GLY A 35 18.93 -8.23 18.15
C GLY A 35 18.23 -7.42 17.04
N PHE A 36 17.14 -7.93 16.45
CA PHE A 36 16.44 -7.25 15.35
C PHE A 36 15.43 -6.18 15.78
N GLY A 37 15.20 -6.01 17.08
CA GLY A 37 14.25 -5.02 17.60
C GLY A 37 13.58 -5.48 18.88
N ASP A 38 12.68 -4.66 19.40
CA ASP A 38 11.82 -5.06 20.50
C ASP A 38 10.71 -6.00 20.02
N VAL A 39 10.29 -6.90 20.91
CA VAL A 39 9.30 -7.95 20.59
C VAL A 39 7.98 -7.36 20.11
N CYS A 40 7.46 -6.31 20.74
CA CYS A 40 6.13 -5.77 20.43
C CYS A 40 6.09 -5.10 19.04
N THR A 41 7.14 -4.37 18.67
CA THR A 41 7.27 -3.81 17.32
C THR A 41 7.36 -4.92 16.27
N LEU A 42 8.13 -5.98 16.56
CA LEU A 42 8.26 -7.12 15.66
C LEU A 42 6.95 -7.90 15.52
N GLU A 43 6.21 -8.14 16.60
CA GLU A 43 4.87 -8.75 16.57
C GLU A 43 3.95 -7.94 15.65
N THR A 44 3.88 -6.62 15.84
CA THR A 44 3.04 -5.74 15.02
C THR A 44 3.41 -5.82 13.53
N ALA A 45 4.71 -5.76 13.20
CA ALA A 45 5.18 -5.86 11.81
C ALA A 45 4.88 -7.23 11.18
N LEU A 46 4.95 -8.31 11.97
CA LEU A 46 4.64 -9.67 11.53
C LEU A 46 3.14 -9.90 11.33
N GLU A 47 2.29 -9.31 12.18
CA GLU A 47 0.82 -9.38 12.04
C GLU A 47 0.31 -8.64 10.80
N LEU A 48 0.93 -7.51 10.49
CA LEU A 48 0.58 -6.70 9.31
C LEU A 48 1.08 -7.30 7.98
N GLY A 49 1.93 -8.34 8.04
CA GLY A 49 2.51 -8.98 6.85
C GLY A 49 3.66 -8.19 6.22
N ASP A 50 4.10 -7.09 6.84
CA ASP A 50 5.14 -6.20 6.33
C ASP A 50 6.56 -6.70 6.65
N ALA A 51 6.70 -7.66 7.56
CA ALA A 51 8.00 -8.10 8.05
C ALA A 51 8.78 -8.98 7.05
N PHE A 52 8.10 -9.79 6.23
CA PHE A 52 8.76 -10.71 5.29
C PHE A 52 8.04 -10.76 3.93
N ASP A 53 8.65 -10.17 2.91
CA ASP A 53 8.30 -10.42 1.50
C ASP A 53 9.34 -11.37 0.88
N ASP A 54 9.35 -12.62 1.34
CA ASP A 54 10.27 -13.66 0.83
C ASP A 54 9.55 -14.98 0.57
N PRO A 55 9.62 -15.52 -0.68
CA PRO A 55 8.88 -16.71 -1.07
C PRO A 55 9.29 -17.99 -0.33
N ARG A 56 10.41 -17.98 0.41
CA ARG A 56 10.85 -19.11 1.23
C ARG A 56 10.08 -19.20 2.54
N ILE A 57 9.47 -18.12 3.01
CA ILE A 57 8.69 -18.08 4.26
C ILE A 57 7.22 -18.03 3.89
N MET A 58 6.43 -18.93 4.48
CA MET A 58 4.99 -18.99 4.28
C MET A 58 4.28 -18.67 5.59
N HIS A 59 3.30 -17.79 5.52
CA HIS A 59 2.37 -17.49 6.61
C HIS A 59 1.10 -18.32 6.44
N LEU A 60 0.80 -19.13 7.45
CA LEU A 60 -0.38 -20.00 7.48
C LEU A 60 -1.61 -19.20 7.92
N SER A 61 -2.80 -19.67 7.51
CA SER A 61 -4.06 -18.99 7.81
C SER A 61 -4.41 -18.92 9.30
N ASP A 62 -3.72 -19.66 10.15
CA ASP A 62 -3.86 -19.63 11.61
C ASP A 62 -2.77 -18.79 12.31
N GLY A 63 -2.00 -18.01 11.54
CA GLY A 63 -1.02 -17.05 12.06
C GLY A 63 0.39 -17.63 12.24
N ARG A 64 0.64 -18.90 11.90
CA ARG A 64 1.96 -19.52 12.05
C ARG A 64 2.86 -19.32 10.84
N PHE A 65 4.16 -19.23 11.06
CA PHE A 65 5.20 -19.20 10.03
C PHE A 65 5.83 -20.57 9.83
N VAL A 66 6.07 -20.91 8.56
CA VAL A 66 6.73 -22.15 8.14
C VAL A 66 7.66 -21.89 6.96
N LEU A 67 8.57 -22.83 6.70
CA LEU A 67 9.26 -22.94 5.43
C LEU A 67 8.56 -24.03 4.62
N PRO A 68 8.07 -23.75 3.39
CA PRO A 68 7.40 -24.75 2.57
C PRO A 68 8.23 -26.02 2.38
N ARG A 69 9.55 -25.88 2.20
CA ARG A 69 10.48 -27.02 2.09
C ARG A 69 10.43 -27.95 3.30
N ASN A 70 10.35 -27.40 4.51
CA ASN A 70 10.35 -28.19 5.75
C ASN A 70 8.99 -28.84 5.96
N LEU A 71 7.92 -28.13 5.59
CA LEU A 71 6.55 -28.61 5.71
C LEU A 71 6.28 -29.81 4.79
N LEU A 72 6.83 -29.79 3.57
CA LEU A 72 6.51 -30.73 2.50
C LEU A 72 7.51 -31.89 2.36
N GLU A 73 8.69 -31.81 2.98
CA GLU A 73 9.75 -32.80 2.84
C GLU A 73 9.28 -34.24 3.13
N GLY A 74 9.46 -35.12 2.15
CA GLY A 74 9.12 -36.54 2.23
C GLY A 74 7.61 -36.83 2.31
N ARG A 75 6.76 -35.93 1.83
CA ARG A 75 5.34 -36.17 1.57
C ARG A 75 5.09 -36.55 0.12
N ILE A 76 4.02 -37.29 -0.13
CA ILE A 76 3.68 -37.89 -1.43
C ILE A 76 2.27 -37.43 -1.84
N TRP A 77 2.21 -36.72 -2.96
CA TRP A 77 0.98 -36.32 -3.62
C TRP A 77 0.83 -37.14 -4.88
N THR A 78 -0.37 -37.60 -5.20
CA THR A 78 -0.58 -38.44 -6.37
C THR A 78 -1.61 -37.82 -7.30
N HIS A 79 -1.42 -38.01 -8.60
CA HIS A 79 -2.35 -37.56 -9.64
C HIS A 79 -2.54 -38.67 -10.66
N ARG A 80 -3.77 -38.88 -11.13
CA ARG A 80 -4.06 -39.92 -12.12
C ARG A 80 -4.14 -39.32 -13.52
N LEU A 81 -3.29 -39.83 -14.40
CA LEU A 81 -3.14 -39.30 -15.75
C LEU A 81 -4.36 -39.59 -16.63
N THR A 82 -4.87 -38.54 -17.26
CA THR A 82 -5.87 -38.62 -18.34
C THR A 82 -5.20 -38.60 -19.72
N ALA A 83 -5.93 -39.02 -20.75
CA ALA A 83 -5.43 -38.99 -22.13
C ALA A 83 -5.14 -37.57 -22.63
N GLY A 84 -5.89 -36.57 -22.15
CA GLY A 84 -5.68 -35.16 -22.49
C GLY A 84 -4.39 -34.61 -21.89
N GLU A 85 -4.13 -34.97 -20.64
CA GLU A 85 -2.91 -34.58 -19.91
C GLU A 85 -1.65 -35.20 -20.51
N ILE A 86 -1.70 -36.50 -20.85
CA ILE A 86 -0.60 -37.19 -21.54
C ILE A 86 -0.30 -36.53 -22.89
N SER A 87 -1.33 -36.23 -23.68
CA SER A 87 -1.15 -35.58 -24.99
C SER A 87 -0.61 -34.15 -24.89
N ALA A 88 -0.85 -33.48 -23.77
CA ALA A 88 -0.44 -32.11 -23.55
C ALA A 88 0.86 -32.01 -22.74
N ASP A 89 1.46 -33.12 -22.30
CA ASP A 89 2.57 -33.14 -21.35
C ASP A 89 2.33 -32.15 -20.19
N ALA A 90 1.14 -32.20 -19.60
CA ALA A 90 0.69 -31.28 -18.56
C ALA A 90 -0.36 -31.94 -17.68
N ILE A 91 -0.40 -31.63 -16.38
CA ILE A 91 -1.42 -32.12 -15.45
C ILE A 91 -2.20 -30.98 -14.79
N GLU A 92 -3.46 -31.24 -14.43
CA GLU A 92 -4.24 -30.31 -13.61
C GLU A 92 -3.61 -30.12 -12.22
N LEU A 93 -3.64 -28.89 -11.70
CA LEU A 93 -3.00 -28.56 -10.42
C LEU A 93 -3.72 -29.13 -9.19
N PHE A 94 -4.99 -29.52 -9.28
CA PHE A 94 -5.80 -29.74 -8.08
C PHE A 94 -5.21 -30.78 -7.11
N ASP A 95 -4.77 -31.94 -7.61
CA ASP A 95 -4.21 -32.99 -6.75
C ASP A 95 -2.78 -32.71 -6.29
N VAL A 96 -2.13 -31.72 -6.91
CA VAL A 96 -0.72 -31.37 -6.71
C VAL A 96 -0.53 -29.92 -6.31
N MET A 97 -1.59 -29.21 -5.90
CA MET A 97 -1.58 -27.77 -5.65
C MET A 97 -0.65 -27.37 -4.50
N ILE A 98 -0.46 -28.31 -3.56
CA ILE A 98 0.38 -28.12 -2.38
C ILE A 98 1.87 -28.22 -2.74
N PRO A 99 2.37 -29.29 -3.37
CA PRO A 99 3.80 -29.40 -3.69
C PRO A 99 4.29 -28.42 -4.76
N VAL A 100 3.42 -27.87 -5.62
CA VAL A 100 3.82 -26.91 -6.66
C VAL A 100 4.14 -25.50 -6.12
N CYS A 101 4.00 -25.27 -4.81
CA CYS A 101 4.52 -24.04 -4.18
C CYS A 101 6.06 -24.05 -4.04
N LEU A 102 6.70 -25.19 -4.28
CA LEU A 102 8.15 -25.33 -4.33
C LEU A 102 8.68 -25.18 -5.76
N PRO A 103 9.96 -24.78 -5.93
CA PRO A 103 10.61 -24.89 -7.23
C PRO A 103 10.76 -26.35 -7.65
N SER A 104 10.78 -26.61 -8.96
CA SER A 104 11.07 -27.94 -9.48
C SER A 104 12.56 -28.22 -9.58
N ALA A 105 12.95 -29.47 -9.30
CA ALA A 105 14.29 -29.97 -9.53
C ALA A 105 14.65 -29.98 -11.05
N ASP A 106 13.63 -30.09 -11.92
CA ASP A 106 13.79 -29.88 -13.36
C ASP A 106 13.25 -28.48 -13.72
N PRO A 107 14.12 -27.52 -14.11
CA PRO A 107 13.68 -26.16 -14.42
C PRO A 107 12.77 -26.07 -15.66
N ALA A 108 12.66 -27.13 -16.46
CA ALA A 108 11.72 -27.18 -17.57
C ALA A 108 10.29 -27.58 -17.13
N MET A 109 10.13 -28.07 -15.89
CA MET A 109 8.83 -28.25 -15.26
C MET A 109 8.40 -26.97 -14.53
N ARG A 110 7.22 -26.46 -14.84
CA ARG A 110 6.73 -25.21 -14.23
C ARG A 110 5.22 -25.16 -14.16
N VAL A 111 4.72 -24.45 -13.16
CA VAL A 111 3.32 -24.04 -13.11
C VAL A 111 3.10 -22.99 -14.18
N VAL A 112 2.05 -23.15 -14.97
CA VAL A 112 1.66 -22.22 -16.03
C VAL A 112 0.18 -21.91 -15.94
N MET A 113 -0.16 -20.63 -16.02
CA MET A 113 -1.52 -20.12 -15.92
C MET A 113 -2.14 -19.81 -17.30
N PRO A 114 -3.48 -19.81 -17.41
CA PRO A 114 -4.15 -19.38 -18.64
C PRO A 114 -3.76 -17.96 -19.06
N GLY A 115 -3.46 -17.77 -20.35
CA GLY A 115 -3.03 -16.50 -20.92
C GLY A 115 -1.51 -16.34 -21.05
N GLU A 116 -0.73 -17.26 -20.50
CA GLU A 116 0.72 -17.32 -20.75
C GLU A 116 1.02 -17.95 -22.12
N GLU A 117 2.04 -17.45 -22.84
CA GLU A 117 2.44 -17.96 -24.15
C GLU A 117 2.68 -19.47 -24.15
N SER A 118 3.26 -20.00 -23.07
CA SER A 118 3.54 -21.43 -22.94
C SER A 118 2.29 -22.29 -22.71
N PHE A 119 1.23 -21.71 -22.13
CA PHE A 119 -0.09 -22.34 -22.01
C PHE A 119 -0.75 -22.45 -23.38
N GLU A 120 -0.67 -21.36 -24.16
CA GLU A 120 -1.23 -21.28 -25.50
C GLU A 120 -0.50 -22.22 -26.48
N ALA A 121 0.83 -22.21 -26.44
CA ALA A 121 1.67 -23.07 -27.28
C ALA A 121 1.37 -24.57 -27.08
N ARG A 122 0.93 -24.97 -25.89
CA ARG A 122 0.55 -26.35 -25.59
C ARG A 122 -0.89 -26.72 -26.00
N GLY A 123 -1.65 -25.77 -26.53
CA GLY A 123 -3.02 -26.02 -27.00
C GLY A 123 -4.05 -26.18 -25.86
N LEU A 124 -3.78 -25.58 -24.71
CA LEU A 124 -4.63 -25.61 -23.52
C LEU A 124 -5.77 -24.54 -23.48
N PRO A 125 -5.81 -23.47 -24.31
CA PRO A 125 -6.95 -22.55 -24.30
C PRO A 125 -8.30 -23.25 -24.53
N GLY A 126 -9.26 -23.02 -23.64
CA GLY A 126 -10.59 -23.63 -23.70
C GLY A 126 -10.68 -25.08 -23.20
N VAL A 127 -9.57 -25.66 -22.72
CA VAL A 127 -9.54 -27.00 -22.14
C VAL A 127 -10.07 -26.96 -20.71
N ALA A 128 -11.17 -27.66 -20.45
CA ALA A 128 -11.93 -27.52 -19.20
C ALA A 128 -11.17 -27.92 -17.92
N TRP A 129 -10.27 -28.90 -18.00
CA TRP A 129 -9.44 -29.35 -16.86
C TRP A 129 -8.23 -28.43 -16.61
N ALA A 130 -7.80 -27.66 -17.62
CA ALA A 130 -6.64 -26.75 -17.53
C ALA A 130 -7.03 -25.33 -17.05
N ARG A 131 -8.32 -25.09 -16.79
CA ARG A 131 -8.87 -23.73 -16.55
C ARG A 131 -8.30 -23.02 -15.32
N LEU A 132 -7.69 -23.75 -14.38
CA LEU A 132 -7.11 -23.20 -13.16
C LEU A 132 -5.57 -23.23 -13.17
N GLY A 133 -4.96 -23.42 -14.35
CA GLY A 133 -3.53 -23.63 -14.49
C GLY A 133 -3.15 -25.10 -14.51
N VAL A 134 -1.91 -25.37 -14.91
CA VAL A 134 -1.35 -26.72 -15.05
C VAL A 134 0.09 -26.76 -14.55
N LEU A 135 0.55 -27.94 -14.13
CA LEU A 135 1.98 -28.23 -14.08
C LEU A 135 2.39 -28.71 -15.48
N LEU A 136 3.18 -27.90 -16.17
CA LEU A 136 3.65 -28.13 -17.53
C LEU A 136 4.97 -28.90 -17.48
N PHE A 137 5.07 -29.98 -18.26
CA PHE A 137 6.28 -30.78 -18.40
C PHE A 137 7.02 -30.49 -19.72
N PRO A 138 8.31 -30.89 -19.83
CA PRO A 138 9.00 -30.98 -21.11
C PRO A 138 8.22 -31.84 -22.12
N GLU A 139 8.31 -31.51 -23.41
CA GLU A 139 7.65 -32.32 -24.45
C GLU A 139 8.18 -33.77 -24.43
N GLY A 140 7.26 -34.72 -24.47
CA GLY A 140 7.55 -36.15 -24.41
C GLY A 140 7.81 -36.68 -23.01
N PHE A 141 7.68 -35.88 -21.95
CA PHE A 141 7.90 -36.36 -20.58
C PHE A 141 6.95 -37.50 -20.20
N LEU A 142 5.69 -37.44 -20.64
CA LEU A 142 4.67 -38.45 -20.37
C LEU A 142 4.57 -39.52 -21.47
N SER A 143 5.49 -39.58 -22.43
CA SER A 143 5.35 -40.45 -23.62
C SER A 143 5.32 -41.96 -23.30
N ASP A 144 5.97 -42.36 -22.21
CA ASP A 144 6.06 -43.76 -21.77
C ASP A 144 4.94 -44.14 -20.77
N THR A 145 4.00 -43.23 -20.52
CA THR A 145 2.85 -43.44 -19.62
C THR A 145 1.60 -43.85 -20.38
N THR A 146 0.64 -44.40 -19.65
CA THR A 146 -0.66 -44.85 -20.16
C THR A 146 -1.81 -44.24 -19.37
N LEU A 147 -2.99 -44.22 -19.99
CA LEU A 147 -4.21 -43.72 -19.35
C LEU A 147 -4.45 -44.42 -18.02
N GLY A 148 -4.60 -43.63 -16.95
CA GLY A 148 -4.87 -44.13 -15.61
C GLY A 148 -3.63 -44.41 -14.77
N ASP A 149 -2.42 -44.27 -15.34
CA ASP A 149 -1.19 -44.33 -14.57
C ASP A 149 -1.18 -43.23 -13.50
N LEU A 150 -0.69 -43.60 -12.33
CA LEU A 150 -0.50 -42.70 -11.21
C LEU A 150 0.91 -42.10 -11.25
N ILE A 151 1.01 -40.79 -11.14
CA ILE A 151 2.27 -40.09 -10.86
C ILE A 151 2.30 -39.68 -9.40
N ALA A 152 3.51 -39.59 -8.86
CA ALA A 152 3.77 -39.04 -7.55
C ALA A 152 4.56 -37.74 -7.68
N VAL A 153 4.07 -36.69 -7.01
CA VAL A 153 4.77 -35.43 -6.80
C VAL A 153 5.26 -35.42 -5.35
N THR A 154 6.57 -35.37 -5.18
CA THR A 154 7.23 -35.45 -3.87
C THR A 154 8.16 -34.25 -3.68
N CYS A 155 8.45 -33.91 -2.42
CA CYS A 155 9.48 -32.93 -2.08
C CYS A 155 10.73 -33.66 -1.59
N VAL A 156 11.86 -33.40 -2.27
CA VAL A 156 13.18 -33.93 -1.90
C VAL A 156 14.17 -32.77 -1.88
N GLY A 157 14.75 -32.50 -0.71
CA GLY A 157 15.72 -31.41 -0.56
C GLY A 157 15.13 -30.02 -0.81
N GLY A 158 13.82 -29.85 -0.60
CA GLY A 158 13.11 -28.59 -0.85
C GLY A 158 12.72 -28.33 -2.31
N GLU A 159 12.89 -29.31 -3.21
CA GLU A 159 12.48 -29.22 -4.61
C GLU A 159 11.40 -30.26 -4.91
N LEU A 160 10.48 -29.92 -5.81
CA LEU A 160 9.46 -30.86 -6.29
C LEU A 160 10.06 -31.82 -7.32
N VAL A 161 9.78 -33.11 -7.15
CA VAL A 161 10.18 -34.21 -8.02
C VAL A 161 8.93 -34.96 -8.46
N VAL A 162 8.83 -35.27 -9.76
CA VAL A 162 7.69 -35.99 -10.34
C VAL A 162 8.17 -37.32 -10.90
N ASP A 163 7.60 -38.42 -10.40
CA ASP A 163 7.92 -39.78 -10.80
C ASP A 163 6.66 -40.58 -11.10
N LEU A 164 6.77 -41.63 -11.93
CA LEU A 164 5.71 -42.63 -12.06
C LEU A 164 5.58 -43.41 -10.75
N TYR A 165 4.37 -43.48 -10.19
CA TYR A 165 4.12 -44.24 -8.99
C TYR A 165 3.80 -45.70 -9.33
N PRO A 166 4.50 -46.70 -8.75
CA PRO A 166 4.39 -48.08 -9.19
C PRO A 166 3.10 -48.79 -8.75
N ASP A 167 2.48 -48.36 -7.65
CA ASP A 167 1.24 -48.97 -7.14
C ASP A 167 0.01 -48.18 -7.60
N GLN A 168 -0.72 -48.75 -8.54
CA GLN A 168 -1.91 -48.15 -9.13
C GLN A 168 -3.15 -48.21 -8.21
N ASN A 169 -3.09 -48.99 -7.12
CA ASN A 169 -4.20 -49.25 -6.20
C ASN A 169 -3.92 -48.71 -4.78
N ALA A 170 -3.41 -47.47 -4.71
CA ALA A 170 -3.22 -46.80 -3.44
C ALA A 170 -4.54 -46.74 -2.63
N GLY A 171 -4.44 -46.78 -1.30
CA GLY A 171 -5.58 -46.60 -0.41
C GLY A 171 -5.94 -45.12 -0.22
N ARG A 172 -6.93 -44.83 0.61
CA ARG A 172 -7.26 -43.45 1.01
C ARG A 172 -6.18 -42.78 1.87
N GLY A 173 -5.42 -43.60 2.60
CA GLY A 173 -4.30 -43.15 3.40
C GLY A 173 -4.66 -42.10 4.46
N SER A 174 -3.63 -41.38 4.93
CA SER A 174 -3.80 -40.31 5.93
C SER A 174 -4.61 -39.12 5.39
N LEU A 175 -4.45 -38.74 4.11
CA LEU A 175 -5.21 -37.65 3.49
C LEU A 175 -6.71 -37.92 3.46
N GLY A 176 -7.14 -39.16 3.19
CA GLY A 176 -8.56 -39.51 3.23
C GLY A 176 -9.16 -39.50 4.63
N GLY A 177 -8.35 -39.83 5.65
CA GLY A 177 -8.75 -39.69 7.04
C GLY A 177 -8.98 -38.23 7.43
N TRP A 178 -8.05 -37.35 7.05
CA TRP A 178 -8.18 -35.91 7.25
C TRP A 178 -9.40 -35.33 6.53
N LEU A 179 -9.61 -35.70 5.26
CA LEU A 179 -10.72 -35.22 4.45
C LEU A 179 -12.07 -35.62 5.07
N ALA A 180 -12.20 -36.85 5.56
CA ALA A 180 -13.40 -37.33 6.22
C ALA A 180 -13.68 -36.59 7.55
N ASP A 181 -12.65 -36.30 8.34
CA ASP A 181 -12.79 -35.51 9.57
C ASP A 181 -13.26 -34.08 9.26
N ARG A 182 -12.67 -33.43 8.25
CA ARG A 182 -13.04 -32.07 7.85
C ARG A 182 -14.44 -32.00 7.26
N ALA A 183 -14.80 -32.93 6.38
CA ALA A 183 -16.14 -33.01 5.81
C ALA A 183 -17.25 -33.16 6.87
N ALA A 184 -16.95 -33.84 7.99
CA ALA A 184 -17.87 -34.00 9.10
C ALA A 184 -18.14 -32.70 9.88
N ARG A 185 -17.23 -31.70 9.79
CA ARG A 185 -17.33 -30.41 10.50
C ARG A 185 -18.10 -29.35 9.72
N LEU A 186 -18.14 -29.45 8.39
CA LEU A 186 -18.97 -28.58 7.55
C LEU A 186 -20.44 -28.76 7.97
N SER A 187 -21.10 -27.76 8.52
CA SER A 187 -22.45 -27.87 9.08
C SER A 187 -23.46 -27.06 8.28
N ASP A 188 -23.05 -25.87 7.83
CA ASP A 188 -23.90 -24.94 7.10
C ASP A 188 -23.74 -25.10 5.56
N PRO A 189 -24.77 -24.74 4.77
CA PRO A 189 -24.71 -24.83 3.31
C PRO A 189 -23.65 -23.92 2.66
N GLU A 190 -23.22 -22.89 3.37
CA GLU A 190 -22.18 -21.95 2.95
C GLU A 190 -20.77 -22.41 3.35
N ASP A 191 -20.66 -23.46 4.18
CA ASP A 191 -19.36 -23.98 4.60
C ASP A 191 -18.61 -24.61 3.43
N ALA A 192 -17.34 -24.26 3.32
CA ALA A 192 -16.42 -24.80 2.34
C ALA A 192 -15.09 -25.17 3.01
N LEU A 193 -14.45 -26.20 2.48
CA LEU A 193 -13.07 -26.56 2.79
C LEU A 193 -12.17 -26.06 1.66
N TYR A 194 -11.06 -25.44 2.01
CA TYR A 194 -10.09 -24.87 1.09
C TYR A 194 -8.76 -25.60 1.25
N PRO A 195 -8.45 -26.61 0.41
CA PRO A 195 -7.28 -27.45 0.60
C PRO A 195 -5.97 -26.66 0.70
N ASP A 196 -5.81 -25.61 -0.08
CA ASP A 196 -4.66 -24.72 -0.11
C ASP A 196 -4.55 -23.72 1.05
N THR A 197 -5.45 -23.74 2.04
CA THR A 197 -5.24 -23.12 3.36
C THR A 197 -5.30 -24.17 4.46
N ASP A 198 -6.40 -24.93 4.47
CA ASP A 198 -6.71 -25.88 5.52
C ASP A 198 -5.72 -27.05 5.58
N LEU A 199 -5.21 -27.48 4.41
CA LEU A 199 -4.24 -28.57 4.36
C LEU A 199 -2.87 -28.09 4.81
N PHE A 200 -2.41 -26.88 4.47
CA PHE A 200 -1.12 -26.38 4.99
C PHE A 200 -1.10 -26.31 6.53
N VAL A 201 -2.19 -25.83 7.13
CA VAL A 201 -2.37 -25.84 8.60
C VAL A 201 -2.33 -27.28 9.13
N ALA A 202 -3.05 -28.20 8.50
CA ALA A 202 -3.07 -29.59 8.92
C ALA A 202 -1.72 -30.31 8.78
N LEU A 203 -0.94 -29.97 7.74
CA LEU A 203 0.41 -30.49 7.55
C LEU A 203 1.36 -29.95 8.65
N ALA A 204 1.13 -28.73 9.13
CA ALA A 204 1.92 -28.16 10.23
C ALA A 204 1.57 -28.83 11.58
N ASP A 205 0.31 -29.23 11.77
CA ASP A 205 -0.15 -29.94 12.96
C ASP A 205 0.25 -31.43 12.98
N ASP A 206 0.22 -32.08 11.81
CA ASP A 206 0.49 -33.51 11.66
C ASP A 206 1.68 -33.74 10.70
N LYS A 207 2.82 -34.07 11.30
CA LYS A 207 4.07 -34.35 10.58
C LYS A 207 4.04 -35.65 9.78
N ASP A 208 3.08 -36.53 10.03
CA ASP A 208 2.92 -37.82 9.34
C ASP A 208 1.85 -37.78 8.23
N LEU A 209 1.01 -36.75 8.19
CA LEU A 209 0.00 -36.56 7.14
C LEU A 209 0.63 -36.56 5.73
N ALA A 210 -0.01 -37.22 4.76
CA ALA A 210 0.47 -37.35 3.39
C ALA A 210 1.89 -37.94 3.23
N ARG A 211 2.45 -38.64 4.23
CA ARG A 211 3.71 -39.39 4.05
C ARG A 211 3.50 -40.77 3.42
N ASP A 212 2.30 -41.30 3.50
CA ASP A 212 1.87 -42.48 2.77
C ASP A 212 1.32 -42.10 1.39
N ALA A 213 1.67 -42.89 0.38
CA ALA A 213 1.05 -42.73 -0.92
C ALA A 213 -0.41 -43.14 -0.85
N CYS A 214 -1.29 -42.23 -1.22
CA CYS A 214 -2.73 -42.44 -1.23
C CYS A 214 -3.31 -42.12 -2.61
N LEU A 215 -4.63 -42.30 -2.76
CA LEU A 215 -5.34 -41.88 -3.96
C LEU A 215 -5.26 -40.35 -4.15
N PRO A 216 -5.32 -39.85 -5.39
CA PRO A 216 -5.42 -38.41 -5.66
C PRO A 216 -6.56 -37.78 -4.86
N LEU A 217 -6.38 -36.55 -4.39
CA LEU A 217 -7.37 -35.85 -3.55
C LEU A 217 -8.76 -35.82 -4.24
N SER A 218 -8.78 -35.60 -5.55
CA SER A 218 -9.94 -35.60 -6.44
C SER A 218 -10.73 -36.91 -6.39
N GLU A 219 -10.06 -38.06 -6.31
CA GLU A 219 -10.68 -39.39 -6.21
C GLU A 219 -11.24 -39.69 -4.83
N GLN A 220 -10.83 -38.94 -3.80
CA GLN A 220 -11.26 -39.16 -2.43
C GLN A 220 -12.53 -38.36 -2.05
N LEU A 221 -12.88 -37.34 -2.83
CA LEU A 221 -13.95 -36.37 -2.53
C LEU A 221 -15.33 -37.02 -2.38
N GLU A 222 -15.76 -37.82 -3.37
CA GLU A 222 -17.08 -38.48 -3.37
C GLU A 222 -17.22 -39.37 -2.12
N GLY A 223 -16.13 -40.06 -1.78
CA GLY A 223 -16.03 -40.90 -0.62
C GLY A 223 -16.13 -40.18 0.73
N ALA A 224 -15.96 -38.86 0.75
CA ALA A 224 -16.12 -37.98 1.91
C ALA A 224 -17.44 -37.16 1.83
N GLY A 225 -18.25 -37.36 0.79
CA GLY A 225 -19.48 -36.59 0.56
C GLY A 225 -19.23 -35.18 0.03
N LEU A 226 -18.03 -34.89 -0.47
CA LEU A 226 -17.62 -33.59 -1.00
C LEU A 226 -17.63 -33.58 -2.53
N VAL A 227 -17.82 -32.39 -3.09
CA VAL A 227 -17.66 -32.10 -4.51
C VAL A 227 -16.82 -30.84 -4.67
N ARG A 228 -16.08 -30.78 -5.78
CA ARG A 228 -15.22 -29.65 -6.11
C ARG A 228 -16.02 -28.52 -6.76
N ASP A 229 -15.76 -27.30 -6.32
CA ASP A 229 -16.21 -26.05 -6.93
C ASP A 229 -15.02 -25.11 -7.07
N GLY A 230 -14.34 -25.12 -8.22
CA GLY A 230 -13.04 -24.45 -8.36
C GLY A 230 -11.96 -25.07 -7.48
N PHE A 231 -11.33 -24.31 -6.59
CA PHE A 231 -10.38 -24.84 -5.60
C PHE A 231 -11.03 -25.19 -4.26
N ARG A 232 -12.28 -24.77 -4.02
CA ARG A 232 -13.00 -25.12 -2.79
C ARG A 232 -13.72 -26.46 -2.90
N LEU A 233 -13.91 -27.06 -1.74
CA LEU A 233 -14.64 -28.31 -1.55
C LEU A 233 -15.90 -28.04 -0.74
N VAL A 234 -17.05 -28.37 -1.32
CA VAL A 234 -18.36 -28.18 -0.70
C VAL A 234 -19.09 -29.51 -0.57
N ARG A 235 -20.15 -29.54 0.24
CA ARG A 235 -20.98 -30.73 0.35
C ARG A 235 -21.69 -31.05 -0.97
N SER A 236 -21.83 -32.34 -1.25
CA SER A 236 -22.59 -32.81 -2.42
C SER A 236 -24.01 -32.24 -2.38
N GLY A 237 -24.40 -31.53 -3.45
CA GLY A 237 -25.73 -30.93 -3.58
C GLY A 237 -25.85 -29.45 -3.15
N THR A 238 -24.77 -28.81 -2.70
CA THR A 238 -24.75 -27.37 -2.40
C THR A 238 -24.05 -26.51 -3.47
N VAL A 239 -23.59 -27.12 -4.56
CA VAL A 239 -22.94 -26.40 -5.68
C VAL A 239 -23.93 -25.45 -6.36
N THR A 240 -23.67 -24.15 -6.24
CA THR A 240 -24.35 -23.12 -7.03
C THR A 240 -23.60 -22.88 -8.34
N SER A 241 -24.31 -22.50 -9.41
CA SER A 241 -23.73 -22.36 -10.75
C SER A 241 -22.79 -21.15 -10.87
N ALA A 242 -21.47 -21.40 -10.69
CA ALA A 242 -20.21 -20.83 -11.24
C ALA A 242 -20.12 -19.35 -11.75
N PRO A 243 -18.93 -18.68 -11.68
CA PRO A 243 -17.67 -19.19 -12.24
C PRO A 243 -16.42 -19.21 -11.33
N THR A 244 -15.57 -20.16 -11.71
CA THR A 244 -14.19 -20.46 -11.32
C THR A 244 -13.23 -19.28 -11.43
N GLY A 245 -12.51 -19.03 -10.34
CA GLY A 245 -11.54 -17.93 -10.12
C GLY A 245 -11.49 -17.52 -8.64
N GLY A 246 -12.51 -17.90 -7.87
CA GLY A 246 -12.82 -17.40 -6.54
C GLY A 246 -11.81 -17.67 -5.41
N TYR A 247 -10.94 -18.67 -5.43
CA TYR A 247 -10.15 -18.96 -4.22
C TYR A 247 -9.05 -17.92 -3.91
N LEU A 248 -8.19 -17.61 -4.89
CA LEU A 248 -7.19 -16.56 -4.71
C LEU A 248 -7.85 -15.21 -4.44
N VAL A 249 -9.03 -14.98 -5.02
CA VAL A 249 -9.82 -13.77 -4.79
C VAL A 249 -10.45 -13.77 -3.40
N GLU A 250 -10.96 -14.90 -2.88
CA GLU A 250 -11.57 -15.04 -1.55
C GLU A 250 -10.50 -14.96 -0.45
N VAL A 251 -9.36 -15.64 -0.60
CA VAL A 251 -8.22 -15.51 0.33
C VAL A 251 -7.66 -14.10 0.32
N ALA A 252 -7.45 -13.50 -0.86
CA ALA A 252 -7.02 -12.11 -0.93
C ALA A 252 -8.08 -11.17 -0.35
N THR A 253 -9.37 -11.43 -0.54
CA THR A 253 -10.46 -10.64 0.06
C THR A 253 -10.48 -10.75 1.57
N ASP A 254 -10.26 -11.94 2.14
CA ASP A 254 -10.21 -12.17 3.58
C ASP A 254 -8.96 -11.52 4.21
N SER A 255 -7.79 -11.66 3.57
CA SER A 255 -6.57 -10.97 4.01
C SER A 255 -6.74 -9.46 3.95
N PHE A 256 -7.32 -8.94 2.86
CA PHE A 256 -7.60 -7.51 2.70
C PHE A 256 -8.64 -7.00 3.70
N SER A 257 -9.67 -7.80 3.97
CA SER A 257 -10.68 -7.53 5.00
C SER A 257 -10.05 -7.36 6.37
N ARG A 258 -9.12 -8.24 6.76
CA ARG A 258 -8.40 -8.15 8.04
C ARG A 258 -7.44 -6.97 8.09
N ALA A 259 -6.64 -6.77 7.03
CA ALA A 259 -5.65 -5.70 6.96
C ALA A 259 -6.28 -4.31 7.11
N PHE A 260 -7.46 -4.10 6.52
CA PHE A 260 -8.12 -2.79 6.49
C PHE A 260 -9.36 -2.68 7.37
N ASP A 261 -9.68 -3.71 8.17
CA ASP A 261 -10.91 -3.81 9.00
C ASP A 261 -12.18 -3.46 8.19
N LEU A 262 -12.34 -4.15 7.06
CA LEU A 262 -13.47 -4.00 6.13
C LEU A 262 -14.38 -5.21 6.21
N ASP A 263 -15.69 -5.01 6.07
CA ASP A 263 -16.61 -6.14 5.87
C ASP A 263 -16.35 -6.83 4.52
N THR A 264 -16.79 -8.09 4.39
CA THR A 264 -16.54 -8.92 3.19
C THR A 264 -17.00 -8.27 1.89
N ARG A 265 -18.12 -7.52 1.89
CA ARG A 265 -18.63 -6.86 0.68
C ARG A 265 -17.75 -5.66 0.30
N SER A 266 -17.29 -4.92 1.29
CA SER A 266 -16.35 -3.81 1.12
C SER A 266 -15.01 -4.28 0.58
N ALA A 267 -14.43 -5.33 1.20
CA ALA A 267 -13.17 -5.93 0.75
C ALA A 267 -13.28 -6.50 -0.67
N ARG A 268 -14.40 -7.16 -1.01
CA ARG A 268 -14.65 -7.66 -2.37
C ARG A 268 -14.68 -6.53 -3.40
N GLY A 269 -15.34 -5.41 -3.07
CA GLY A 269 -15.36 -4.22 -3.94
C GLY A 269 -13.99 -3.63 -4.19
N ALA A 270 -13.14 -3.59 -3.16
CA ALA A 270 -11.77 -3.14 -3.32
C ALA A 270 -10.94 -4.08 -4.18
N MET A 271 -11.00 -5.39 -3.89
CA MET A 271 -10.25 -6.40 -4.65
C MET A 271 -10.67 -6.48 -6.11
N ALA A 272 -11.97 -6.35 -6.41
CA ALA A 272 -12.47 -6.28 -7.78
C ALA A 272 -11.88 -5.08 -8.54
N PHE A 273 -11.78 -3.91 -7.89
CA PHE A 273 -11.15 -2.74 -8.48
C PHE A 273 -9.64 -2.93 -8.71
N LEU A 274 -8.91 -3.42 -7.71
CA LEU A 274 -7.47 -3.62 -7.80
C LEU A 274 -7.10 -4.71 -8.83
N ALA A 275 -7.89 -5.79 -8.93
CA ALA A 275 -7.70 -6.82 -9.94
C ALA A 275 -7.95 -6.31 -11.37
N LEU A 276 -8.96 -5.45 -11.54
CA LEU A 276 -9.21 -4.77 -12.81
C LEU A 276 -8.04 -3.85 -13.18
N ALA A 277 -7.58 -3.01 -12.25
CA ALA A 277 -6.45 -2.12 -12.47
C ALA A 277 -5.16 -2.91 -12.79
N GLY A 278 -4.87 -3.98 -12.06
CA GLY A 278 -3.72 -4.85 -12.32
C GLY A 278 -3.78 -5.52 -13.70
N SER A 279 -4.96 -5.97 -14.13
CA SER A 279 -5.15 -6.52 -15.49
C SER A 279 -4.84 -5.49 -16.57
N LEU A 280 -5.29 -4.25 -16.39
CA LEU A 280 -5.00 -3.15 -17.32
C LEU A 280 -3.51 -2.75 -17.28
N ALA A 281 -2.86 -2.81 -16.12
CA ALA A 281 -1.43 -2.50 -15.96
C ALA A 281 -0.54 -3.43 -16.80
N VAL A 282 -0.91 -4.71 -16.91
CA VAL A 282 -0.19 -5.71 -17.72
C VAL A 282 -0.67 -5.77 -19.18
N GLY A 283 -1.51 -4.83 -19.62
CA GLY A 283 -2.01 -4.77 -20.99
C GLY A 283 -3.12 -5.78 -21.32
N SER A 284 -3.76 -6.37 -20.32
CA SER A 284 -4.90 -7.29 -20.50
C SER A 284 -6.23 -6.52 -20.56
N ASP A 285 -6.42 -5.74 -21.63
CA ASP A 285 -7.59 -4.87 -21.83
C ASP A 285 -8.57 -5.38 -22.91
N SER A 286 -8.43 -6.65 -23.30
CA SER A 286 -9.31 -7.28 -24.29
C SER A 286 -10.78 -7.19 -23.89
N THR A 287 -11.68 -7.17 -24.88
CA THR A 287 -13.13 -7.12 -24.62
C THR A 287 -13.58 -8.29 -23.75
N THR A 288 -13.05 -9.49 -23.99
CA THR A 288 -13.32 -10.70 -23.19
C THR A 288 -12.86 -10.54 -21.74
N THR A 289 -11.67 -9.99 -21.51
CA THR A 289 -11.13 -9.74 -20.16
C THR A 289 -12.00 -8.72 -19.41
N LEU A 290 -12.40 -7.65 -20.07
CA LEU A 290 -13.31 -6.67 -19.47
C LEU A 290 -14.68 -7.29 -19.18
N GLU A 291 -15.21 -8.11 -20.07
CA GLU A 291 -16.47 -8.82 -19.83
C GLU A 291 -16.39 -9.77 -18.63
N SER A 292 -15.25 -10.44 -18.39
CA SER A 292 -15.08 -11.29 -17.21
C SER A 292 -15.05 -10.49 -15.90
N HIS A 293 -14.38 -9.34 -15.87
CA HIS A 293 -14.35 -8.48 -14.67
C HIS A 293 -15.73 -7.93 -14.30
N PHE A 294 -16.59 -7.72 -15.29
CA PHE A 294 -17.96 -7.22 -15.08
C PHE A 294 -19.02 -8.32 -15.24
N ALA A 295 -18.66 -9.60 -15.09
CA ALA A 295 -19.61 -10.70 -15.11
C ALA A 295 -20.65 -10.56 -13.98
N GLU A 296 -20.20 -10.13 -12.80
CA GLU A 296 -21.03 -9.76 -11.66
C GLU A 296 -20.75 -8.29 -11.28
N PRO A 297 -21.40 -7.31 -11.92
CA PRO A 297 -21.14 -5.89 -11.66
C PRO A 297 -21.32 -5.49 -10.19
N ASP A 298 -22.16 -6.21 -9.45
CA ASP A 298 -22.38 -5.97 -8.03
C ASP A 298 -21.15 -6.29 -7.16
N ASP A 299 -20.11 -6.96 -7.66
CA ASP A 299 -18.86 -7.13 -6.93
C ASP A 299 -18.19 -5.79 -6.60
N PHE A 300 -18.33 -4.79 -7.47
CA PHE A 300 -17.83 -3.43 -7.24
C PHE A 300 -18.65 -2.65 -6.18
N ALA A 301 -19.70 -3.24 -5.59
CA ALA A 301 -20.60 -2.56 -4.65
C ALA A 301 -19.88 -1.80 -3.54
N GLY A 302 -18.82 -2.41 -2.99
CA GLY A 302 -18.06 -1.89 -1.86
C GLY A 302 -17.47 -0.51 -2.13
N LEU A 303 -17.16 -0.19 -3.39
CA LEU A 303 -16.66 1.14 -3.77
C LEU A 303 -17.67 2.27 -3.53
N ALA A 304 -18.94 1.99 -3.25
CA ALA A 304 -19.90 3.02 -2.85
C ALA A 304 -19.61 3.59 -1.44
N ASP A 305 -18.73 2.94 -0.68
CA ASP A 305 -18.20 3.45 0.59
C ASP A 305 -16.93 4.26 0.35
N ALA A 306 -16.89 5.49 0.89
CA ALA A 306 -15.75 6.41 0.77
C ALA A 306 -14.47 5.84 1.40
N ARG A 307 -14.56 5.08 2.50
CA ARG A 307 -13.42 4.42 3.13
C ARG A 307 -12.80 3.40 2.19
N VAL A 308 -13.62 2.59 1.53
CA VAL A 308 -13.17 1.58 0.57
C VAL A 308 -12.52 2.23 -0.64
N ALA A 309 -13.12 3.31 -1.18
CA ALA A 309 -12.54 4.04 -2.29
C ALA A 309 -11.15 4.63 -1.94
N ARG A 310 -10.97 5.20 -0.73
CA ARG A 310 -9.66 5.69 -0.26
C ARG A 310 -8.62 4.58 -0.22
N VAL A 311 -8.94 3.46 0.41
CA VAL A 311 -8.05 2.29 0.47
C VAL A 311 -7.66 1.85 -0.95
N CYS A 312 -8.59 1.80 -1.90
CA CYS A 312 -8.25 1.47 -3.30
C CYS A 312 -7.26 2.44 -3.94
N VAL A 313 -7.38 3.74 -3.67
CA VAL A 313 -6.45 4.76 -4.21
C VAL A 313 -5.08 4.61 -3.58
N ASP A 314 -5.02 4.46 -2.25
CA ASP A 314 -3.76 4.33 -1.50
C ASP A 314 -3.01 3.06 -1.91
N GLU A 315 -3.74 1.96 -2.07
CA GLU A 315 -3.19 0.69 -2.55
C GLU A 315 -2.73 0.78 -4.00
N ALA A 316 -3.57 1.29 -4.90
CA ALA A 316 -3.28 1.31 -6.33
C ALA A 316 -2.14 2.27 -6.69
N LEU A 317 -2.15 3.51 -6.17
CA LEU A 317 -1.17 4.54 -6.50
C LEU A 317 0.03 4.56 -5.57
N GLY A 318 -0.11 4.05 -4.34
CA GLY A 318 0.97 3.94 -3.36
C GLY A 318 1.63 2.57 -3.42
N ARG A 319 1.11 1.60 -2.66
CA ARG A 319 1.77 0.30 -2.41
C ARG A 319 2.03 -0.51 -3.70
N LEU A 320 1.06 -0.56 -4.60
CA LEU A 320 1.17 -1.30 -5.86
C LEU A 320 1.84 -0.47 -6.98
N GLY A 321 1.91 0.85 -6.82
CA GLY A 321 2.59 1.76 -7.75
C GLY A 321 2.07 1.70 -9.20
N PHE A 322 0.77 1.48 -9.40
CA PHE A 322 0.19 1.49 -10.74
C PHE A 322 0.29 2.88 -11.38
N ASP A 323 0.51 2.90 -12.70
CA ASP A 323 0.50 4.14 -13.48
C ASP A 323 -0.86 4.86 -13.30
N PRO A 324 -0.89 6.17 -13.03
CA PRO A 324 -2.15 6.90 -12.84
C PRO A 324 -3.12 6.77 -14.04
N VAL A 325 -2.60 6.65 -15.27
CA VAL A 325 -3.41 6.41 -16.47
C VAL A 325 -4.16 5.09 -16.38
N VAL A 326 -3.53 4.05 -15.83
CA VAL A 326 -4.15 2.73 -15.61
C VAL A 326 -5.26 2.81 -14.57
N VAL A 327 -5.01 3.49 -13.44
CA VAL A 327 -6.01 3.66 -12.38
C VAL A 327 -7.22 4.46 -12.88
N ALA A 328 -6.97 5.53 -13.65
CA ALA A 328 -8.03 6.30 -14.30
C ALA A 328 -8.82 5.45 -15.31
N ALA A 329 -8.16 4.60 -16.10
CA ALA A 329 -8.80 3.70 -17.04
C ALA A 329 -9.69 2.66 -16.34
N ALA A 330 -9.22 2.08 -15.23
CA ALA A 330 -10.00 1.15 -14.41
C ALA A 330 -11.26 1.83 -13.85
N ALA A 331 -11.10 3.01 -13.26
CA ALA A 331 -12.20 3.81 -12.74
C ALA A 331 -13.23 4.16 -13.82
N GLU A 332 -12.77 4.49 -15.02
CA GLU A 332 -13.64 4.76 -16.17
C GLU A 332 -14.40 3.50 -16.65
N GLN A 333 -13.83 2.30 -16.54
CA GLN A 333 -14.58 1.06 -16.79
C GLN A 333 -15.67 0.84 -15.73
N VAL A 334 -15.37 1.07 -14.45
CA VAL A 334 -16.36 0.99 -13.36
C VAL A 334 -17.47 2.02 -13.56
N LEU A 335 -17.15 3.24 -14.00
CA LEU A 335 -18.14 4.28 -14.29
C LEU A 335 -19.12 3.86 -15.40
N ARG A 336 -18.64 3.12 -16.40
CA ARG A 336 -19.43 2.66 -17.55
C ARG A 336 -20.24 1.40 -17.29
N ARG A 337 -19.64 0.42 -16.58
CA ARG A 337 -20.16 -0.96 -16.48
C ARG A 337 -20.57 -1.35 -15.05
N GLY A 338 -20.08 -0.63 -14.05
CA GLY A 338 -20.35 -0.91 -12.64
C GLY A 338 -21.73 -0.42 -12.18
N PRO A 339 -22.08 -0.70 -10.91
CA PRO A 339 -23.35 -0.30 -10.31
C PRO A 339 -23.48 1.22 -10.24
N ARG A 340 -24.69 1.77 -10.39
CA ARG A 340 -24.89 3.24 -10.34
C ARG A 340 -24.40 3.89 -9.04
N ARG A 341 -24.41 3.14 -7.93
CA ARG A 341 -23.95 3.61 -6.61
C ARG A 341 -22.43 3.84 -6.54
N THR A 342 -21.64 3.32 -7.48
CA THR A 342 -20.18 3.49 -7.51
C THR A 342 -19.74 4.65 -8.40
N ARG A 343 -20.67 5.41 -8.98
CA ARG A 343 -20.34 6.50 -9.93
C ARG A 343 -19.54 7.61 -9.27
N ALA A 344 -19.92 8.03 -8.06
CA ALA A 344 -19.22 9.07 -7.32
C ALA A 344 -17.79 8.65 -6.97
N SER A 345 -17.59 7.42 -6.49
CA SER A 345 -16.26 6.88 -6.21
C SER A 345 -15.42 6.68 -7.45
N ALA A 346 -15.98 6.14 -8.54
CA ALA A 346 -15.25 5.99 -9.80
C ALA A 346 -14.78 7.35 -10.36
N LEU A 347 -15.63 8.39 -10.30
CA LEU A 347 -15.24 9.74 -10.69
C LEU A 347 -14.15 10.29 -9.78
N TRP A 348 -14.29 10.10 -8.47
CA TRP A 348 -13.29 10.56 -7.50
C TRP A 348 -11.93 9.85 -7.69
N ILE A 349 -11.91 8.52 -7.86
CA ILE A 349 -10.68 7.74 -8.12
C ILE A 349 -10.00 8.22 -9.40
N ALA A 350 -10.77 8.46 -10.48
CA ALA A 350 -10.22 9.04 -11.71
C ALA A 350 -9.64 10.44 -11.49
N GLY A 351 -10.25 11.26 -10.64
CA GLY A 351 -9.73 12.57 -10.24
C GLY A 351 -8.42 12.46 -9.46
N ARG A 352 -8.32 11.52 -8.51
CA ARG A 352 -7.10 11.25 -7.74
C ARG A 352 -5.95 10.81 -8.65
N ALA A 353 -6.24 9.93 -9.61
CA ALA A 353 -5.27 9.54 -10.62
C ALA A 353 -4.79 10.74 -11.48
N ALA A 354 -5.70 11.61 -11.91
CA ALA A 354 -5.34 12.84 -12.63
C ALA A 354 -4.45 13.78 -11.79
N GLN A 355 -4.79 13.96 -10.51
CA GLN A 355 -4.01 14.79 -9.57
C GLN A 355 -2.59 14.25 -9.36
N VAL A 356 -2.44 12.95 -9.13
CA VAL A 356 -1.12 12.31 -8.99
C VAL A 356 -0.32 12.42 -10.30
N GLY A 357 -1.01 12.34 -11.45
CA GLY A 357 -0.44 12.59 -12.78
C GLY A 357 -0.15 14.06 -13.12
N GLY A 358 -0.44 15.01 -12.21
CA GLY A 358 -0.17 16.44 -12.39
C GLY A 358 -1.26 17.23 -13.14
N ASP A 359 -2.36 16.61 -13.56
CA ASP A 359 -3.49 17.27 -14.22
C ASP A 359 -4.56 17.68 -13.19
N VAL A 360 -4.27 18.76 -12.45
CA VAL A 360 -5.16 19.24 -11.38
C VAL A 360 -6.47 19.82 -11.93
N ASP A 361 -6.49 20.31 -13.17
CA ASP A 361 -7.71 20.83 -13.80
C ASP A 361 -8.70 19.68 -14.11
N GLU A 362 -8.21 18.56 -14.66
CA GLU A 362 -9.04 17.36 -14.82
C GLU A 362 -9.45 16.76 -13.48
N ALA A 363 -8.55 16.75 -12.48
CA ALA A 363 -8.89 16.32 -11.13
C ALA A 363 -10.05 17.14 -10.54
N GLU A 364 -9.99 18.47 -10.60
CA GLU A 364 -11.08 19.34 -10.14
C GLU A 364 -12.39 19.03 -10.87
N HIS A 365 -12.33 18.86 -12.19
CA HIS A 365 -13.50 18.54 -12.98
C HIS A 365 -14.15 17.23 -12.52
N ARG A 366 -13.35 16.18 -12.30
CA ARG A 366 -13.80 14.87 -11.83
C ARG A 366 -14.40 14.94 -10.42
N TYR A 367 -13.80 15.68 -9.50
CA TYR A 367 -14.37 15.87 -8.16
C TYR A 367 -15.71 16.61 -8.21
N GLN A 368 -15.85 17.63 -9.07
CA GLN A 368 -17.14 18.30 -9.28
C GLN A 368 -18.22 17.35 -9.83
N LEU A 369 -17.85 16.46 -10.76
CA LEU A 369 -18.75 15.43 -11.27
C LEU A 369 -19.12 14.42 -10.17
N ALA A 370 -18.17 14.02 -9.32
CA ALA A 370 -18.44 13.14 -8.17
C ALA A 370 -19.50 13.76 -7.23
N LEU A 371 -19.38 15.06 -6.93
CA LEU A 371 -20.38 15.80 -6.15
C LEU A 371 -21.73 15.97 -6.87
N ALA A 372 -21.74 15.98 -8.20
CA ALA A 372 -22.99 15.99 -8.96
C ALA A 372 -23.74 14.65 -8.86
N GLU A 373 -23.02 13.53 -8.73
CA GLU A 373 -23.59 12.19 -8.51
C GLU A 373 -23.98 11.97 -7.04
N SER A 374 -23.14 12.42 -6.11
CA SER A 374 -23.36 12.33 -4.66
C SER A 374 -22.88 13.61 -3.97
N PRO A 375 -23.78 14.55 -3.63
CA PRO A 375 -23.41 15.85 -3.07
C PRO A 375 -22.58 15.78 -1.78
N ASP A 376 -22.75 14.72 -1.00
CA ASP A 376 -22.10 14.53 0.30
C ASP A 376 -20.92 13.52 0.19
N TRP A 377 -20.37 13.31 -1.01
CA TRP A 377 -19.17 12.48 -1.20
C TRP A 377 -17.94 13.18 -0.59
N GLU A 378 -17.65 12.84 0.66
CA GLU A 378 -16.66 13.51 1.51
C GLU A 378 -15.26 13.60 0.90
N PRO A 379 -14.70 12.54 0.28
CA PRO A 379 -13.38 12.65 -0.33
C PRO A 379 -13.30 13.75 -1.40
N ALA A 380 -14.35 13.92 -2.22
CA ALA A 380 -14.38 15.00 -3.21
C ALA A 380 -14.57 16.38 -2.58
N LEU A 381 -15.27 16.49 -1.45
CA LEU A 381 -15.39 17.74 -0.69
C LEU A 381 -14.02 18.20 -0.17
N GLU A 382 -13.27 17.27 0.43
CA GLU A 382 -11.93 17.53 0.96
C GLU A 382 -10.94 17.91 -0.15
N ASP A 383 -10.87 17.15 -1.25
CA ASP A 383 -9.96 17.47 -2.35
C ASP A 383 -10.28 18.82 -3.02
N LEU A 384 -11.57 19.13 -3.20
CA LEU A 384 -11.98 20.45 -3.69
C LEU A 384 -11.68 21.57 -2.69
N ALA A 385 -11.69 21.27 -1.38
CA ALA A 385 -11.28 22.23 -0.36
C ALA A 385 -9.77 22.48 -0.40
N THR A 386 -8.97 21.44 -0.64
CA THR A 386 -7.52 21.55 -0.87
C THR A 386 -7.24 22.39 -2.12
N ILE A 387 -7.90 22.14 -3.25
CA ILE A 387 -7.74 22.97 -4.46
C ILE A 387 -8.14 24.43 -4.19
N ALA A 388 -9.22 24.67 -3.45
CA ALA A 388 -9.61 26.02 -3.04
C ALA A 388 -8.55 26.68 -2.12
N ALA A 389 -7.99 25.92 -1.18
CA ALA A 389 -6.91 26.36 -0.31
C ALA A 389 -5.67 26.75 -1.12
N MET A 390 -5.26 25.93 -2.09
CA MET A 390 -4.13 26.19 -3.00
C MET A 390 -4.31 27.53 -3.71
N ARG A 391 -5.51 27.80 -4.24
CA ARG A 391 -5.87 29.08 -4.88
C ARG A 391 -6.00 30.28 -3.94
N GLY A 392 -5.87 30.08 -2.62
CA GLY A 392 -6.08 31.12 -1.62
C GLY A 392 -7.55 31.46 -1.36
N ASP A 393 -8.50 30.64 -1.83
CA ASP A 393 -9.94 30.81 -1.61
C ASP A 393 -10.36 30.16 -0.28
N ALA A 394 -9.98 30.82 0.82
CA ALA A 394 -10.25 30.36 2.17
C ALA A 394 -11.75 30.11 2.44
N ALA A 395 -12.60 31.03 1.95
CA ALA A 395 -14.04 30.94 2.15
C ALA A 395 -14.66 29.73 1.44
N ARG A 396 -14.24 29.42 0.22
CA ARG A 396 -14.70 28.19 -0.47
C ARG A 396 -14.19 26.93 0.21
N GLY A 397 -12.92 26.91 0.62
CA GLY A 397 -12.34 25.78 1.35
C GLY A 397 -13.12 25.45 2.63
N LEU A 398 -13.42 26.46 3.46
CA LEU A 398 -14.22 26.27 4.68
C LEU A 398 -15.60 25.69 4.37
N ARG A 399 -16.34 26.29 3.44
CA ARG A 399 -17.68 25.81 3.08
C ARG A 399 -17.71 24.36 2.59
N LEU A 400 -16.61 23.87 2.00
CA LEU A 400 -16.50 22.48 1.56
C LEU A 400 -16.17 21.56 2.74
N LEU A 401 -15.18 21.91 3.57
CA LEU A 401 -14.82 21.11 4.74
C LEU A 401 -15.93 21.04 5.79
N GLU A 402 -16.69 22.10 6.00
CA GLU A 402 -17.83 22.12 6.93
C GLU A 402 -18.97 21.18 6.50
N ARG A 403 -18.98 20.73 5.24
CA ARG A 403 -19.93 19.74 4.73
C ARG A 403 -19.43 18.31 4.86
N ALA A 404 -18.12 18.09 4.96
CA ALA A 404 -17.53 16.77 5.13
C ALA A 404 -17.55 16.36 6.61
N THR A 405 -17.92 15.13 6.92
CA THR A 405 -17.82 14.63 8.30
C THR A 405 -16.36 14.64 8.73
N GLY A 406 -16.08 15.28 9.87
CA GLY A 406 -14.70 15.42 10.36
C GLY A 406 -13.85 16.46 9.62
N GLY A 407 -14.40 17.26 8.70
CA GLY A 407 -13.64 18.26 7.95
C GLY A 407 -12.95 19.33 8.80
N THR A 408 -13.35 19.52 10.06
CA THR A 408 -12.63 20.37 11.04
C THR A 408 -11.27 19.82 11.44
N SER A 409 -11.05 18.52 11.27
CA SER A 409 -9.78 17.84 11.54
C SER A 409 -8.82 17.90 10.34
N HIS A 410 -9.28 18.35 9.18
CA HIS A 410 -8.44 18.50 7.99
C HIS A 410 -7.32 19.52 8.24
N GLY A 411 -6.09 19.21 7.82
CA GLY A 411 -4.89 20.02 8.13
C GLY A 411 -4.98 21.48 7.67
N MET A 412 -5.73 21.75 6.60
CA MET A 412 -5.98 23.12 6.11
C MET A 412 -7.02 23.92 6.91
N TYR A 413 -7.88 23.28 7.70
CA TYR A 413 -8.99 23.96 8.38
C TYR A 413 -8.55 25.15 9.26
N PRO A 414 -7.48 25.07 10.08
CA PRO A 414 -7.02 26.20 10.88
C PRO A 414 -6.55 27.39 10.04
N PHE A 415 -5.90 27.13 8.91
CA PHE A 415 -5.41 28.17 8.00
C PHE A 415 -6.56 28.84 7.25
N LEU A 416 -7.49 28.04 6.74
CA LEU A 416 -8.68 28.55 6.06
C LEU A 416 -9.50 29.45 6.99
N ARG A 417 -9.66 29.08 8.27
CA ARG A 417 -10.28 29.95 9.29
C ARG A 417 -9.51 31.23 9.56
N ARG A 418 -8.18 31.15 9.62
CA ARG A 418 -7.32 32.31 9.90
C ARG A 418 -7.32 33.32 8.77
N PHE A 419 -7.38 32.86 7.51
CA PHE A 419 -7.28 33.70 6.33
C PHE A 419 -8.62 33.92 5.62
N GLU A 420 -9.73 33.59 6.27
CA GLU A 420 -11.07 33.91 5.78
C GLU A 420 -11.19 35.43 5.55
N PRO A 421 -11.65 35.88 4.36
CA PRO A 421 -11.84 37.30 4.09
C PRO A 421 -12.80 37.94 5.08
N VAL A 422 -12.39 39.06 5.68
CA VAL A 422 -13.29 39.87 6.52
C VAL A 422 -14.34 40.55 5.64
N GLU A 423 -15.61 40.34 5.95
CA GLU A 423 -16.70 41.04 5.29
C GLU A 423 -16.80 42.49 5.78
N HIS A 424 -16.94 43.40 4.81
CA HIS A 424 -17.21 44.83 5.05
C HIS A 424 -18.60 45.18 4.51
N PRO A 425 -19.69 44.82 5.23
CA PRO A 425 -21.06 45.06 4.77
C PRO A 425 -21.39 46.54 4.59
N GLU A 426 -20.63 47.43 5.22
CA GLU A 426 -20.70 48.88 5.05
C GLU A 426 -20.14 49.39 3.71
N LEU A 427 -19.37 48.58 2.98
CA LEU A 427 -18.78 48.95 1.69
C LEU A 427 -19.58 48.37 0.52
N GLY A 428 -20.08 49.26 -0.35
CA GLY A 428 -20.61 48.89 -1.65
C GLY A 428 -19.52 48.33 -2.58
N ARG A 429 -19.89 47.41 -3.46
CA ARG A 429 -18.98 46.74 -4.42
C ARG A 429 -18.08 47.71 -5.21
N ASN A 430 -18.54 48.93 -5.51
CA ASN A 430 -17.78 49.93 -6.26
C ASN A 430 -17.11 51.01 -5.40
N ASP A 431 -17.26 50.96 -4.08
CA ASP A 431 -16.69 51.96 -3.16
C ASP A 431 -15.16 51.85 -3.11
N ARG A 432 -14.49 52.87 -2.57
CA ARG A 432 -13.04 52.81 -2.36
C ARG A 432 -12.76 51.77 -1.27
N CYS A 433 -11.74 50.96 -1.50
CA CYS A 433 -11.36 49.93 -0.53
C CYS A 433 -10.84 50.56 0.77
N TRP A 434 -11.21 49.98 1.90
CA TRP A 434 -10.80 50.42 3.24
C TRP A 434 -9.28 50.38 3.47
N CYS A 435 -8.56 49.50 2.76
CA CYS A 435 -7.11 49.31 2.88
C CYS A 435 -6.25 50.50 2.42
N GLY A 436 -6.86 51.59 1.96
CA GLY A 436 -6.14 52.79 1.53
C GLY A 436 -5.51 52.70 0.13
N SER A 437 -5.68 51.60 -0.61
CA SER A 437 -5.10 51.42 -1.96
C SER A 437 -5.66 52.37 -3.03
N GLY A 438 -6.79 53.03 -2.73
CA GLY A 438 -7.53 53.84 -3.69
C GLY A 438 -8.24 53.05 -4.79
N ARG A 439 -8.10 51.71 -4.85
CA ARG A 439 -8.83 50.85 -5.81
C ARG A 439 -10.27 50.64 -5.36
N LYS A 440 -11.15 50.22 -6.28
CA LYS A 440 -12.53 49.83 -5.94
C LYS A 440 -12.49 48.56 -5.07
N TYR A 441 -13.36 48.45 -4.06
CA TYR A 441 -13.41 47.32 -3.13
C TYR A 441 -13.47 45.97 -3.87
N LYS A 442 -14.32 45.86 -4.91
CA LYS A 442 -14.40 44.66 -5.77
C LYS A 442 -13.12 44.25 -6.50
N VAL A 443 -12.20 45.19 -6.71
CA VAL A 443 -10.92 44.96 -7.41
C VAL A 443 -9.80 44.72 -6.40
N CYS A 444 -10.02 45.05 -5.13
CA CYS A 444 -9.01 45.03 -4.09
C CYS A 444 -9.21 43.87 -3.11
N HIS A 445 -10.18 43.96 -2.20
CA HIS A 445 -10.36 43.02 -1.07
C HIS A 445 -11.72 42.33 -1.01
N LEU A 446 -12.65 42.59 -1.93
CA LEU A 446 -13.92 41.87 -1.91
C LEU A 446 -13.69 40.37 -2.14
N GLY A 447 -13.95 39.56 -1.10
CA GLY A 447 -13.72 38.11 -1.12
C GLY A 447 -12.25 37.71 -1.09
N ARG A 448 -11.33 38.60 -0.65
CA ARG A 448 -9.90 38.29 -0.50
C ARG A 448 -9.42 38.63 0.91
N SER A 449 -8.54 37.79 1.45
CA SER A 449 -7.86 38.06 2.71
C SER A 449 -7.08 39.38 2.62
N ASP A 450 -7.03 40.11 3.73
CA ASP A 450 -6.23 41.32 3.94
C ASP A 450 -4.82 41.01 4.47
N ALA A 451 -4.53 39.74 4.76
CA ALA A 451 -3.23 39.28 5.23
C ALA A 451 -2.12 39.58 4.21
N SER A 452 -0.98 40.09 4.71
CA SER A 452 0.20 40.35 3.89
C SER A 452 0.82 39.03 3.37
N LEU A 453 1.71 39.11 2.36
CA LEU A 453 2.45 37.92 1.92
C LEU A 453 3.27 37.31 3.07
N SER A 454 3.88 38.14 3.93
CA SER A 454 4.57 37.70 5.15
C SER A 454 3.64 36.94 6.10
N ASP A 455 2.39 37.39 6.28
CA ASP A 455 1.42 36.68 7.12
C ASP A 455 0.94 35.36 6.48
N ARG A 456 0.81 35.31 5.15
CA ARG A 456 0.35 34.12 4.42
C ARG A 456 1.45 33.11 4.13
N ALA A 457 2.73 33.45 4.29
CA ALA A 457 3.84 32.55 4.02
C ALA A 457 3.75 31.23 4.83
N VAL A 458 3.31 31.28 6.09
CA VAL A 458 3.06 30.06 6.87
C VAL A 458 1.97 29.16 6.24
N TRP A 459 0.97 29.76 5.58
CA TRP A 459 -0.04 29.01 4.85
C TRP A 459 0.53 28.41 3.57
N LEU A 460 1.43 29.10 2.86
CA LEU A 460 2.15 28.53 1.72
C LEU A 460 2.98 27.30 2.14
N TYR A 461 3.68 27.37 3.27
CA TYR A 461 4.39 26.20 3.80
C TYR A 461 3.41 25.06 4.11
N ALA A 462 2.29 25.36 4.77
CA ALA A 462 1.28 24.34 5.06
C ALA A 462 0.67 23.73 3.79
N LYS A 463 0.44 24.52 2.74
CA LYS A 463 0.01 24.03 1.41
C LYS A 463 1.02 23.02 0.85
N ALA A 464 2.31 23.33 0.92
CA ALA A 464 3.35 22.40 0.49
C ALA A 464 3.32 21.12 1.33
N SER A 465 3.12 21.21 2.65
CA SER A 465 3.03 20.02 3.51
C SER A 465 1.87 19.08 3.16
N VAL A 466 0.77 19.58 2.58
CA VAL A 466 -0.35 18.71 2.14
C VAL A 466 0.08 17.69 1.09
N VAL A 467 1.08 18.00 0.26
CA VAL A 467 1.55 17.03 -0.74
C VAL A 467 2.19 15.80 -0.12
N LEU A 468 2.62 15.87 1.14
CA LEU A 468 3.21 14.73 1.86
C LEU A 468 2.18 13.65 2.20
N ASP A 469 0.89 13.99 2.15
CA ASP A 469 -0.21 13.03 2.33
C ASP A 469 -0.49 12.23 1.04
N GLU A 470 0.16 12.55 -0.08
CA GLU A 470 0.01 11.82 -1.34
C GLU A 470 0.69 10.44 -1.28
N PRO A 471 0.12 9.37 -1.87
CA PRO A 471 0.61 7.99 -1.71
C PRO A 471 2.08 7.74 -2.08
N ARG A 472 2.67 8.55 -2.96
CA ARG A 472 4.10 8.45 -3.31
C ARG A 472 5.04 8.94 -2.20
N TRP A 473 4.58 9.85 -1.34
CA TRP A 473 5.38 10.43 -0.26
C TRP A 473 5.20 9.71 1.06
N THR A 474 4.16 8.88 1.21
CA THR A 474 3.94 8.07 2.42
C THR A 474 5.10 7.10 2.65
N GLY A 475 5.64 6.47 1.59
CA GLY A 475 6.80 5.59 1.68
C GLY A 475 8.07 6.32 2.12
N VAL A 476 8.36 7.48 1.52
CA VAL A 476 9.49 8.34 1.92
C VAL A 476 9.33 8.79 3.37
N ARG A 477 8.13 9.20 3.78
CA ARG A 477 7.85 9.60 5.15
C ARG A 477 8.04 8.45 6.12
N ALA A 478 7.58 7.25 5.78
CA ALA A 478 7.80 6.05 6.59
C ALA A 478 9.30 5.74 6.77
N GLU A 479 10.11 5.84 5.71
CA GLU A 479 11.57 5.67 5.81
C GLU A 479 12.23 6.71 6.74
N LEU A 480 11.76 7.96 6.69
CA LEU A 480 12.23 9.03 7.58
C LEU A 480 11.77 8.81 9.03
N ASP A 481 10.54 8.31 9.23
CA ASP A 481 10.05 7.92 10.56
C ASP A 481 10.89 6.77 11.13
N VAL A 482 11.24 5.75 10.33
CA VAL A 482 12.19 4.70 10.76
C VAL A 482 13.55 5.31 11.15
N ALA A 483 14.04 6.30 10.40
CA ALA A 483 15.28 7.00 10.74
C ALA A 483 15.18 7.83 12.03
N ALA A 484 13.99 8.33 12.37
CA ALA A 484 13.72 9.05 13.61
C ALA A 484 13.72 8.13 14.86
N GLY A 485 13.46 6.84 14.68
CA GLY A 485 13.55 5.83 15.74
C GLY A 485 12.53 6.04 16.85
N THR A 486 12.95 6.02 18.12
CA THR A 486 12.05 6.13 19.28
C THR A 486 11.37 7.50 19.44
N HIS A 487 11.77 8.50 18.65
CA HIS A 487 11.24 9.86 18.72
C HIS A 487 10.11 10.15 17.71
N VAL A 488 9.67 9.13 16.96
CA VAL A 488 8.51 9.26 16.05
C VAL A 488 7.27 9.71 16.80
N GLY A 489 6.51 10.65 16.22
CA GLY A 489 5.31 11.23 16.83
C GLY A 489 5.58 12.33 17.85
N GLU A 490 6.84 12.64 18.16
CA GLU A 490 7.16 13.89 18.85
C GLU A 490 6.96 15.08 17.90
N SER A 491 6.21 16.10 18.33
CA SER A 491 5.85 17.24 17.45
C SER A 491 7.05 17.96 16.83
N SER A 492 8.21 17.99 17.49
CA SER A 492 9.46 18.55 16.94
C SER A 492 10.02 17.68 15.82
N VAL A 493 9.96 16.36 15.98
CA VAL A 493 10.43 15.39 15.00
C VAL A 493 9.49 15.31 13.80
N ASP A 494 8.18 15.37 14.01
CA ASP A 494 7.22 15.41 12.90
C ASP A 494 7.45 16.60 11.96
N ARG A 495 7.83 17.76 12.53
CA ARG A 495 8.21 18.95 11.75
C ARG A 495 9.53 18.75 11.02
N LEU A 496 10.52 18.12 11.66
CA LEU A 496 11.79 17.78 11.02
C LEU A 496 11.56 16.87 9.82
N VAL A 497 10.82 15.77 10.01
CA VAL A 497 10.51 14.78 8.97
C VAL A 497 9.76 15.44 7.81
N ALA A 498 8.77 16.28 8.11
CA ALA A 498 8.05 17.03 7.07
C ALA A 498 8.97 18.01 6.31
N ASP A 499 9.84 18.75 7.01
CA ASP A 499 10.76 19.69 6.38
C ASP A 499 11.79 18.99 5.49
N VAL A 500 12.37 17.89 5.97
CA VAL A 500 13.33 17.07 5.23
C VAL A 500 12.67 16.40 4.03
N ALA A 501 11.45 15.88 4.17
CA ALA A 501 10.69 15.33 3.05
C ALA A 501 10.42 16.39 1.96
N LEU A 502 10.07 17.62 2.37
CA LEU A 502 9.84 18.73 1.46
C LEU A 502 11.12 19.11 0.71
N PHE A 503 12.18 19.49 1.40
CA PHE A 503 13.30 20.18 0.76
C PHE A 503 14.46 19.27 0.38
N ASP A 504 14.66 18.15 1.07
CA ASP A 504 15.81 17.28 0.87
C ASP A 504 15.43 15.96 0.16
N ALA A 505 14.17 15.51 0.27
CA ALA A 505 13.66 14.36 -0.49
C ALA A 505 12.93 14.74 -1.79
N GLY A 506 12.70 16.04 -2.03
CA GLY A 506 12.19 16.56 -3.31
C GLY A 506 10.70 16.86 -3.38
N ALA A 507 9.92 16.68 -2.30
CA ALA A 507 8.47 16.90 -2.33
C ALA A 507 8.08 18.36 -2.56
N PHE A 508 8.92 19.31 -2.16
CA PHE A 508 8.71 20.74 -2.40
C PHE A 508 8.90 21.11 -3.87
N ASP A 509 9.87 20.50 -4.55
CA ASP A 509 10.04 20.72 -5.99
C ASP A 509 8.81 20.24 -6.75
N GLU A 510 8.33 19.07 -6.42
CA GLU A 510 7.11 18.55 -7.02
C GLU A 510 5.86 19.40 -6.68
N PHE A 511 5.75 19.91 -5.46
CA PHE A 511 4.70 20.87 -5.11
C PHE A 511 4.74 22.08 -6.04
N VAL A 512 5.92 22.66 -6.27
CA VAL A 512 6.06 23.80 -7.17
C VAL A 512 5.74 23.42 -8.62
N ASP A 513 6.16 22.25 -9.10
CA ASP A 513 5.89 21.83 -10.49
C ASP A 513 4.39 21.61 -10.74
N ASN A 514 3.68 21.01 -9.78
CA ASN A 514 2.28 20.61 -9.96
C ASN A 514 1.27 21.68 -9.52
N TRP A 515 1.60 22.51 -8.53
CA TRP A 515 0.63 23.41 -7.88
C TRP A 515 0.91 24.90 -8.07
N SER A 516 2.12 25.31 -8.46
CA SER A 516 2.47 26.75 -8.54
C SER A 516 1.56 27.56 -9.45
N ALA A 517 1.04 26.94 -10.53
CA ALA A 517 0.10 27.57 -11.46
C ALA A 517 -1.27 27.88 -10.84
N LEU A 518 -1.65 27.17 -9.77
CA LEU A 518 -2.90 27.39 -9.05
C LEU A 518 -2.75 28.40 -7.91
N LEU A 519 -1.53 28.63 -7.42
CA LEU A 519 -1.28 29.55 -6.32
C LEU A 519 -1.61 31.01 -6.70
N PRO A 520 -1.94 31.87 -5.73
CA PRO A 520 -1.81 33.31 -5.90
C PRO A 520 -0.43 33.67 -6.46
N VAL A 521 -0.37 34.63 -7.39
CA VAL A 521 0.86 34.96 -8.14
C VAL A 521 2.05 35.24 -7.22
N ASP A 522 1.83 35.99 -6.13
CA ASP A 522 2.85 36.34 -5.15
C ASP A 522 3.32 35.13 -4.31
N GLU A 523 2.41 34.20 -4.01
CA GLU A 523 2.74 32.92 -3.37
C GLU A 523 3.49 31.97 -4.31
N GLY A 524 3.16 31.94 -5.60
CA GLY A 524 3.90 31.18 -6.62
C GLY A 524 5.33 31.67 -6.80
N GLU A 525 5.52 33.00 -6.87
CA GLU A 525 6.85 33.62 -6.89
C GLU A 525 7.64 33.34 -5.59
N LEU A 526 6.95 33.31 -4.44
CA LEU A 526 7.56 32.96 -3.16
C LEU A 526 7.99 31.49 -3.12
N ALA A 527 7.15 30.57 -3.59
CA ALA A 527 7.46 29.14 -3.63
C ALA A 527 8.68 28.86 -4.53
N LEU A 528 8.77 29.52 -5.69
CA LEU A 528 9.96 29.43 -6.56
C LEU A 528 11.25 29.93 -5.88
N ARG A 529 11.15 30.95 -5.00
CA ARG A 529 12.31 31.43 -4.23
C ARG A 529 12.73 30.47 -3.12
N TRP A 530 11.83 29.65 -2.61
CA TRP A 530 12.13 28.66 -1.57
C TRP A 530 12.78 27.39 -2.12
N ARG A 531 12.67 27.13 -3.43
CA ARG A 531 13.35 25.99 -4.06
C ARG A 531 14.85 26.01 -3.78
N GLY A 532 15.36 24.86 -3.32
CA GLY A 532 16.77 24.70 -2.98
C GLY A 532 17.22 25.42 -1.72
N ALA A 533 16.31 25.94 -0.89
CA ALA A 533 16.68 26.41 0.46
C ALA A 533 17.28 25.25 1.24
N SER A 534 18.44 25.44 1.88
CA SER A 534 19.19 24.40 2.60
C SER A 534 18.87 24.38 4.10
N LEU A 535 18.89 23.18 4.69
CA LEU A 535 18.99 23.01 6.13
C LEU A 535 20.44 23.32 6.53
N ASP A 536 20.63 24.26 7.44
CA ASP A 536 21.97 24.75 7.80
C ASP A 536 22.16 24.80 9.32
N GLY A 537 23.42 24.81 9.75
CA GLY A 537 23.81 24.92 11.15
C GLY A 537 24.03 26.36 11.62
N PHE A 538 23.44 26.72 12.76
CA PHE A 538 23.49 28.06 13.35
C PHE A 538 23.80 28.04 14.84
N VAL A 539 24.39 29.12 15.35
CA VAL A 539 24.42 29.43 16.79
C VAL A 539 23.39 30.52 17.06
N VAL A 540 22.53 30.30 18.05
CA VAL A 540 21.55 31.31 18.49
C VAL A 540 22.26 32.40 19.29
N GLU A 541 22.19 33.65 18.84
CA GLU A 541 22.76 34.80 19.55
C GLU A 541 21.77 35.43 20.52
N ALA A 542 20.49 35.46 20.15
CA ALA A 542 19.40 35.95 20.99
C ALA A 542 18.07 35.28 20.61
N THR A 543 17.22 35.09 21.61
CA THR A 543 15.86 34.56 21.46
C THR A 543 14.83 35.61 21.86
N ASP A 544 13.81 35.82 21.03
CA ASP A 544 12.60 36.58 21.39
C ASP A 544 11.41 35.59 21.43
N PRO A 545 11.08 35.03 22.61
CA PRO A 545 10.07 33.97 22.72
C PRO A 545 8.72 34.38 22.13
N GLY A 546 8.22 33.58 21.19
CA GLY A 546 6.96 33.80 20.48
C GLY A 546 7.07 34.68 19.23
N GLU A 547 8.24 35.26 18.96
CA GLU A 547 8.50 36.13 17.81
C GLU A 547 9.59 35.57 16.89
N GLY A 548 10.73 35.12 17.43
CA GLY A 548 11.81 34.58 16.61
C GLY A 548 13.19 34.49 17.27
N LEU A 549 14.22 34.44 16.43
CA LEU A 549 15.62 34.22 16.80
C LEU A 549 16.56 35.14 16.02
N THR A 550 17.64 35.60 16.65
CA THR A 550 18.83 36.10 15.95
C THR A 550 19.85 34.97 15.90
N VAL A 551 20.24 34.55 14.70
CA VAL A 551 21.11 33.39 14.48
C VAL A 551 22.35 33.76 13.68
N ARG A 552 23.47 33.14 14.02
CA ARG A 552 24.73 33.25 13.27
C ARG A 552 25.05 31.91 12.61
N ASN A 553 25.12 31.91 11.29
CA ASN A 553 25.46 30.70 10.52
C ASN A 553 26.88 30.24 10.86
N VAL A 554 27.04 28.96 11.19
CA VAL A 554 28.32 28.40 11.70
C VAL A 554 29.41 28.47 10.63
N ARG A 555 29.05 28.26 9.36
CA ARG A 555 29.99 28.19 8.22
C ARG A 555 30.37 29.57 7.69
N THR A 556 29.38 30.45 7.49
CA THR A 556 29.57 31.75 6.83
C THR A 556 29.80 32.89 7.82
N GLY A 557 29.40 32.72 9.08
CA GLY A 557 29.42 33.78 10.10
C GLY A 557 28.36 34.87 9.89
N THR A 558 27.48 34.75 8.91
CA THR A 558 26.40 35.71 8.67
C THR A 558 25.38 35.67 9.80
N VAL A 559 25.04 36.84 10.33
CA VAL A 559 24.00 37.02 11.35
C VAL A 559 22.69 37.39 10.67
N SER A 560 21.60 36.75 11.07
CA SER A 560 20.26 36.91 10.50
C SER A 560 19.20 36.95 11.59
N ASP A 561 18.22 37.83 11.44
CA ASP A 561 17.00 37.83 12.25
C ASP A 561 15.94 36.97 11.55
N VAL A 562 15.37 36.03 12.30
CA VAL A 562 14.50 34.97 11.78
C VAL A 562 13.19 34.97 12.55
N ARG A 563 12.07 35.05 11.83
CA ARG A 563 10.74 34.92 12.43
C ARG A 563 10.38 33.45 12.64
N ASP A 564 9.98 33.13 13.85
CA ASP A 564 9.42 31.84 14.23
C ASP A 564 8.55 32.00 15.48
N ARG A 565 7.23 31.99 15.29
CA ARG A 565 6.26 32.16 16.40
C ARG A 565 6.11 30.91 17.26
N THR A 566 6.75 29.80 16.90
CA THR A 566 6.66 28.53 17.62
C THR A 566 7.78 28.37 18.66
N VAL A 567 8.87 29.14 18.53
CA VAL A 567 9.95 29.19 19.52
C VAL A 567 9.45 29.84 20.80
N SER A 568 9.30 29.05 21.86
CA SER A 568 8.87 29.54 23.18
C SER A 568 9.96 29.41 24.26
N ALA A 569 10.96 28.56 24.03
CA ALA A 569 12.10 28.40 24.93
C ALA A 569 13.24 29.36 24.56
N VAL A 570 14.01 29.80 25.57
CA VAL A 570 15.24 30.57 25.35
C VAL A 570 16.36 29.61 24.94
N LEU A 571 16.94 29.84 23.76
CA LEU A 571 17.95 28.97 23.16
C LEU A 571 19.32 29.66 23.02
N ASP A 572 19.54 30.79 23.68
CA ASP A 572 20.75 31.59 23.55
C ASP A 572 22.03 30.77 23.77
N GLY A 573 22.95 30.83 22.80
CA GLY A 573 24.20 30.09 22.78
C GLY A 573 24.10 28.65 22.27
N ALA A 574 22.89 28.10 22.08
CA ALA A 574 22.71 26.76 21.54
C ALA A 574 23.12 26.69 20.06
N THR A 575 23.62 25.53 19.65
CA THR A 575 23.75 25.19 18.23
C THR A 575 22.45 24.55 17.77
N VAL A 576 21.91 25.00 16.64
CA VAL A 576 20.63 24.55 16.08
C VAL A 576 20.77 24.30 14.58
N ALA A 577 19.96 23.38 14.06
CA ALA A 577 19.70 23.21 12.63
C ALA A 577 18.30 23.77 12.31
N LEU A 578 18.21 24.62 11.30
CA LEU A 578 16.95 25.21 10.84
C LEU A 578 17.07 25.68 9.38
N ARG A 579 15.93 25.83 8.70
CA ARG A 579 15.87 26.28 7.31
C ARG A 579 15.40 27.72 7.25
N LEU A 580 16.21 28.57 6.62
CA LEU A 580 15.88 29.98 6.43
C LEU A 580 15.15 30.18 5.11
N LEU A 581 13.86 30.53 5.19
CA LEU A 581 13.00 30.78 4.05
C LEU A 581 12.80 32.29 3.86
N PRO A 582 13.29 32.89 2.75
CA PRO A 582 13.13 34.32 2.51
C PRO A 582 11.67 34.67 2.18
N VAL A 583 11.15 35.70 2.85
CA VAL A 583 9.82 36.27 2.58
C VAL A 583 9.96 37.78 2.50
N ASP A 584 9.94 38.31 1.28
CA ASP A 584 10.29 39.70 0.98
C ASP A 584 11.65 40.11 1.57
N SER A 585 11.67 41.00 2.58
CA SER A 585 12.88 41.44 3.27
C SER A 585 13.15 40.71 4.59
N GLU A 586 12.33 39.71 4.92
CA GLU A 586 12.37 38.96 6.18
C GLU A 586 12.86 37.53 5.92
N LEU A 587 13.39 36.88 6.97
CA LEU A 587 13.70 35.45 6.97
C LEU A 587 12.76 34.76 7.96
N HIS A 588 12.19 33.63 7.55
CA HIS A 588 11.23 32.86 8.34
C HIS A 588 11.72 31.42 8.50
N ASN A 589 11.28 30.76 9.56
CA ASN A 589 11.45 29.33 9.78
C ASN A 589 10.08 28.67 10.03
N TYR A 590 9.83 27.55 9.36
CA TYR A 590 8.59 26.78 9.52
C TYR A 590 8.83 25.30 9.81
N GLY A 591 9.98 24.75 9.40
CA GLY A 591 10.40 23.36 9.63
C GLY A 591 10.81 23.05 11.07
N GLY A 592 10.74 24.03 11.97
CA GLY A 592 11.12 23.88 13.37
C GLY A 592 12.58 24.25 13.65
N VAL A 593 12.93 24.35 14.93
CA VAL A 593 14.28 24.65 15.41
C VAL A 593 14.82 23.41 16.10
N HIS A 594 15.80 22.76 15.49
CA HIS A 594 16.31 21.46 15.93
C HIS A 594 17.61 21.66 16.69
N VAL A 595 17.57 21.48 18.01
CA VAL A 595 18.76 21.68 18.87
C VAL A 595 19.78 20.59 18.60
N VAL A 596 21.01 20.97 18.34
CA VAL A 596 22.13 20.06 18.10
C VAL A 596 22.87 19.81 19.42
N PRO A 597 22.91 18.57 19.94
CA PRO A 597 23.66 18.25 21.16
C PRO A 597 25.15 18.57 21.00
N GLU A 598 25.77 19.16 22.03
CA GLU A 598 27.18 19.59 21.96
C GLU A 598 28.12 18.42 21.64
N GLN A 599 27.82 17.22 22.15
CA GLN A 599 28.61 16.00 21.91
C GLN A 599 28.59 15.55 20.45
N ARG A 600 27.53 15.88 19.71
CA ARG A 600 27.32 15.48 18.31
C ARG A 600 27.52 16.62 17.33
N ARG A 601 27.88 17.81 17.82
CA ARG A 601 27.98 19.04 17.04
C ARG A 601 28.83 18.90 15.78
N GLU A 602 30.05 18.38 15.89
CA GLU A 602 30.93 18.21 14.73
C GLU A 602 30.35 17.23 13.70
N PHE A 603 29.74 16.14 14.17
CA PHE A 603 29.11 15.13 13.32
C PHE A 603 27.90 15.68 12.55
N VAL A 604 27.01 16.39 13.22
CA VAL A 604 25.83 16.98 12.58
C VAL A 604 26.24 18.06 11.58
N LEU A 605 27.20 18.91 11.93
CA LEU A 605 27.70 19.95 11.02
C LEU A 605 28.39 19.34 9.79
N ASP A 606 29.16 18.25 9.93
CA ASP A 606 29.74 17.54 8.78
C ASP A 606 28.67 17.04 7.81
N ILE A 607 27.54 16.53 8.32
CA ILE A 607 26.42 16.09 7.47
C ILE A 607 25.76 17.28 6.78
N LEU A 608 25.49 18.38 7.49
CA LEU A 608 24.86 19.59 6.94
C LEU A 608 25.75 20.28 5.89
N GLU A 609 27.06 20.10 5.96
CA GLU A 609 28.00 20.67 4.97
C GLU A 609 28.10 19.86 3.67
N ARG A 610 27.48 18.67 3.60
CA ARG A 610 27.47 17.86 2.38
C ARG A 610 26.58 18.52 1.32
N PRO A 611 26.97 18.45 0.03
CA PRO A 611 26.16 19.04 -1.04
C PRO A 611 24.76 18.43 -1.16
N GLU A 612 24.63 17.13 -0.93
CA GLU A 612 23.38 16.35 -1.06
C GLU A 612 23.37 15.27 0.03
N PRO A 613 23.13 15.62 1.30
CA PRO A 613 23.02 14.63 2.37
C PRO A 613 21.79 13.74 2.14
N ALA A 614 21.91 12.44 2.43
CA ALA A 614 20.75 11.55 2.38
C ALA A 614 19.69 12.04 3.39
N PRO A 615 18.41 12.14 3.01
CA PRO A 615 17.34 12.61 3.91
C PRO A 615 17.28 11.84 5.24
N SER A 616 17.44 10.52 5.21
CA SER A 616 17.46 9.69 6.41
C SER A 616 18.68 9.93 7.31
N ASP A 617 19.82 10.35 6.75
CA ASP A 617 21.00 10.73 7.54
C ASP A 617 20.75 12.05 8.28
N LEU A 618 20.05 13.01 7.68
CA LEU A 618 19.67 14.27 8.34
C LEU A 618 18.78 14.01 9.55
N VAL A 619 17.73 13.20 9.36
CA VAL A 619 16.80 12.85 10.45
C VAL A 619 17.56 12.14 11.57
N ARG A 620 18.30 11.08 11.26
CA ARG A 620 19.07 10.32 12.26
C ARG A 620 20.10 11.18 13.00
N ALA A 621 20.77 12.08 12.28
CA ALA A 621 21.74 13.00 12.87
C ALA A 621 21.10 13.93 13.91
N LEU A 622 19.87 14.37 13.69
CA LEU A 622 19.17 15.33 14.54
C LEU A 622 18.25 14.70 15.59
N THR A 623 17.94 13.41 15.49
CA THR A 623 17.09 12.70 16.46
C THR A 623 17.84 11.74 17.38
N SER A 624 19.02 11.24 17.01
CA SER A 624 19.74 10.31 17.90
C SER A 624 20.38 11.01 19.11
N GLU A 625 20.38 10.37 20.27
CA GLU A 625 21.04 10.88 21.49
C GLU A 625 22.58 10.85 21.43
#